data_AF-A0A3N6MHR9-F1
#
_entry.id   AF-A0A3N6MHR9-F1
#
_cell.length_a   1.000
_cell.length_b   1.000
_cell.length_c   1.000
_cell.angle_alpha   90.00
_cell.angle_beta   90.00
_cell.angle_gamma   90.00
#
_symmetry.space_group_name_H-M   'P 1'
#
loop_
_entity.id
_entity.type
_entity.pdbx_description
1 polymer ?
#
loop_
_entity_poly.entity_id
_entity_poly.type
_entity_poly.pdbx_seq_one_letter_code
_entity_poly.pdbx_strand_id
1 'polypeptide(L)'
;MDSSKYNRQISMICPTCGGTDFSVPSESDDPSVPVTCRKCSRVMLRDELIELNSENIEAHQKEIVEQVKKDITKGINDAIRNAFKGNKNIKFK
;
A
#
# COMPACT_ATOMS: atom_id res chain seq x y z
N MET A 1 8.90 -11.86 -11.58
CA MET A 1 7.69 -11.14 -11.14
C MET A 1 8.08 -9.69 -11.01
N ASP A 2 7.38 -8.79 -11.70
CA ASP A 2 7.60 -7.35 -11.53
C ASP A 2 6.98 -6.92 -10.19
N SER A 3 7.80 -6.44 -9.26
CA SER A 3 7.34 -6.00 -7.92
C SER A 3 6.79 -4.57 -7.94
N SER A 4 7.07 -3.80 -8.99
CA SER A 4 6.72 -2.38 -9.12
C SER A 4 5.21 -2.17 -9.21
N LYS A 5 4.46 -3.17 -9.72
CA LYS A 5 2.99 -3.16 -9.76
C LYS A 5 2.31 -3.15 -8.38
N TYR A 6 3.05 -3.50 -7.32
CA TYR A 6 2.56 -3.48 -5.95
C TYR A 6 3.01 -2.24 -5.17
N ASN A 7 3.81 -1.36 -5.79
CA ASN A 7 4.22 -0.12 -5.15
C ASN A 7 3.01 0.81 -4.97
N ARG A 8 2.85 1.39 -3.79
CA ARG A 8 1.78 2.33 -3.47
C ARG A 8 2.35 3.53 -2.75
N GLN A 9 1.92 4.71 -3.18
CA GLN A 9 2.12 5.94 -2.44
C GLN A 9 0.85 6.21 -1.64
N ILE A 10 0.98 6.31 -0.33
CA ILE A 10 -0.14 6.57 0.58
C ILE A 10 0.00 8.00 1.08
N SER A 11 -1.02 8.82 0.85
CA SER A 11 -1.08 10.17 1.39
C SER A 11 -1.47 10.12 2.87
N MET A 12 -0.67 10.78 3.71
CA MET A 12 -0.99 10.95 5.12
C MET A 12 -2.10 11.97 5.29
N ILE A 13 -3.02 11.71 6.21
CA ILE A 13 -4.17 12.57 6.49
C ILE A 13 -3.99 13.21 7.86
N CYS A 14 -4.22 14.53 7.92
CA CYS A 14 -4.22 15.24 9.18
C CYS A 14 -5.44 14.79 10.01
N PRO A 15 -5.24 14.26 11.23
CA PRO A 15 -6.29 13.75 12.09
C PRO A 15 -7.27 14.83 12.56
N THR A 16 -6.93 16.11 12.41
CA THR A 16 -7.74 17.24 12.89
C THR A 16 -8.60 17.88 11.81
N CYS A 17 -8.08 18.00 10.59
CA CYS A 17 -8.74 18.78 9.52
C CYS A 17 -8.85 18.07 8.17
N GLY A 18 -8.39 16.82 8.09
CA GLY A 18 -8.38 15.99 6.88
C GLY A 18 -7.42 16.47 5.78
N GLY A 19 -6.59 17.49 6.03
CA GLY A 19 -5.61 17.97 5.05
C GLY A 19 -4.45 16.98 4.84
N THR A 20 -3.87 16.97 3.65
CA THR A 20 -2.78 16.06 3.26
C THR A 20 -1.43 16.77 3.08
N ASP A 21 -1.41 18.09 3.22
CA ASP A 21 -0.21 18.91 3.02
C ASP A 21 0.45 19.26 4.35
N PHE A 22 1.73 18.90 4.48
CA PHE A 22 2.54 19.13 5.66
C PHE A 22 3.81 19.90 5.32
N SER A 23 4.34 20.63 6.29
CA SER A 23 5.69 21.22 6.24
C SER A 23 6.57 20.54 7.28
N VAL A 24 7.77 20.16 6.85
CA VAL A 24 8.83 19.62 7.71
C VAL A 24 9.99 20.62 7.78
N PRO A 25 10.61 20.80 8.97
CA PRO A 25 11.73 21.72 9.15
C PRO A 25 13.03 21.20 8.52
N SER A 26 13.14 19.89 8.33
CA SER A 26 14.28 19.21 7.70
C SER A 26 13.81 18.01 6.89
N GLU A 27 14.49 17.73 5.78
CA GLU A 27 14.28 16.51 4.97
C GLU A 27 14.99 15.32 5.63
N SER A 28 14.65 15.06 6.89
CA SER A 28 15.18 13.95 7.67
C SER A 28 14.06 12.93 7.91
N ASP A 29 14.37 11.65 7.75
CA ASP A 29 13.45 10.56 8.04
C ASP A 29 13.29 10.24 9.54
N ASP A 30 13.90 11.05 10.41
CA ASP A 30 13.84 10.85 11.86
C ASP A 30 12.37 10.91 12.36
N PRO A 31 11.91 9.88 13.10
CA PRO A 31 10.54 9.82 13.62
C PRO A 31 10.19 10.98 14.55
N SER A 32 11.20 11.57 15.20
CA SER A 32 11.07 12.65 16.17
C SER A 32 10.96 14.03 15.52
N VAL A 33 10.94 14.09 14.18
CA VAL A 33 10.84 15.36 13.43
C VAL A 33 9.44 15.92 13.58
N PRO A 34 9.28 17.19 13.99
CA PRO A 34 7.98 17.81 14.04
C PRO A 34 7.48 18.09 12.62
N VAL A 35 6.28 17.63 12.32
CA VAL A 35 5.54 17.89 11.08
C VAL A 35 4.41 18.87 11.38
N THR A 36 4.22 19.87 10.54
CA THR A 36 3.16 20.87 10.70
C THR A 36 2.16 20.77 9.56
N CYS A 37 0.87 20.61 9.88
CA CYS A 37 -0.18 20.63 8.86
C CYS A 37 -0.37 22.05 8.30
N ARG A 38 -0.26 22.23 6.98
CA ARG A 38 -0.39 23.56 6.34
C ARG A 38 -1.80 24.15 6.42
N LYS A 39 -2.83 23.31 6.62
CA LYS A 39 -4.23 23.74 6.63
C LYS A 39 -4.72 24.20 8.00
N CYS A 40 -4.35 23.51 9.08
CA CYS A 40 -4.83 23.81 10.43
C CYS A 40 -3.72 24.19 11.42
N SER A 41 -2.47 24.23 10.96
CA SER A 41 -1.30 24.59 11.75
C SER A 41 -1.03 23.67 12.95
N ARG A 42 -1.68 22.51 13.04
CA ARG A 42 -1.36 21.51 14.07
C ARG A 42 0.06 21.00 13.85
N VAL A 43 0.84 21.01 14.92
CA VAL A 43 2.16 20.38 15.01
C VAL A 43 2.01 19.02 15.66
N MET A 44 2.66 18.02 15.11
CA MET A 44 2.75 16.66 15.64
C MET A 44 4.11 16.08 15.30
N LEU A 45 4.49 14.98 15.94
CA LEU A 45 5.69 14.25 15.53
C LEU A 45 5.41 13.40 14.29
N ARG A 46 6.46 13.04 13.55
CA ARG A 46 6.33 12.19 12.37
C ARG A 46 5.83 10.80 12.75
N ASP A 47 6.30 10.23 13.84
CA ASP A 47 5.79 8.95 14.36
C ASP A 47 4.30 9.03 14.73
N GLU A 48 3.88 10.08 15.43
CA GLU A 48 2.48 10.32 15.79
C GLU A 48 1.61 10.40 14.53
N LEU A 49 2.07 11.11 13.49
CA LEU A 49 1.35 11.16 12.22
C LEU A 49 1.23 9.77 11.57
N ILE A 50 2.27 8.93 11.64
CA ILE A 50 2.26 7.56 11.13
C ILE A 50 1.28 6.69 11.93
N GLU A 51 1.34 6.74 13.26
CA GLU A 51 0.46 5.98 14.14
C GLU A 51 -1.01 6.36 13.93
N LEU A 52 -1.31 7.65 13.80
CA LEU A 52 -2.68 8.14 13.55
C LEU A 52 -3.21 7.79 12.15
N ASN A 53 -2.34 7.41 11.23
CA ASN A 53 -2.69 6.92 9.90
C ASN A 53 -2.52 5.40 9.75
N SER A 54 -2.24 4.68 10.84
CA SER A 54 -2.00 3.23 10.84
C SER A 54 -3.13 2.45 10.18
N GLU A 55 -4.40 2.78 10.47
CA GLU A 55 -5.55 2.13 9.87
C GLU A 55 -5.59 2.29 8.34
N ASN A 56 -5.31 3.50 7.83
CA ASN A 56 -5.23 3.78 6.40
C ASN A 56 -4.08 2.99 5.74
N ILE A 57 -2.93 2.96 6.41
CA ILE A 57 -1.75 2.20 5.97
C ILE A 57 -2.07 0.70 5.93
N GLU A 58 -2.70 0.15 6.97
CA GLU A 58 -3.08 -1.25 7.05
C GLU A 58 -4.10 -1.65 5.99
N ALA A 59 -5.07 -0.79 5.69
CA ALA A 59 -6.06 -1.03 4.64
C ALA A 59 -5.37 -1.22 3.28
N HIS A 60 -4.44 -0.32 2.93
CA HIS A 60 -3.66 -0.45 1.70
C HIS A 60 -2.72 -1.66 1.72
N GLN A 61 -2.13 -2.02 2.85
CA GLN A 61 -1.33 -3.25 2.96
C GLN A 61 -2.17 -4.50 2.68
N LYS A 62 -3.39 -4.57 3.23
CA LYS A 62 -4.31 -5.70 2.99
C LYS A 62 -4.67 -5.82 1.51
N GLU A 63 -4.96 -4.70 0.84
CA GLU A 63 -5.21 -4.70 -0.60
C GLU A 63 -4.04 -5.26 -1.41
N ILE A 64 -2.81 -4.84 -1.10
CA ILE A 64 -1.60 -5.33 -1.79
C ILE A 64 -1.48 -6.85 -1.60
N VAL A 65 -1.62 -7.34 -0.37
CA VAL A 65 -1.54 -8.77 -0.06
C VAL A 65 -2.58 -9.56 -0.85
N GLU A 66 -3.81 -9.06 -0.95
CA GLU A 66 -4.86 -9.70 -1.73
C GLU A 66 -4.54 -9.72 -3.24
N GLN A 67 -4.01 -8.64 -3.79
CA GLN A 67 -3.59 -8.58 -5.19
C GLN A 67 -2.47 -9.57 -5.48
N VAL A 68 -1.46 -9.64 -4.61
CA VAL A 68 -0.36 -10.62 -4.71
C VAL A 68 -0.90 -12.05 -4.70
N LYS A 69 -1.81 -12.37 -3.78
CA LYS A 69 -2.42 -13.71 -3.69
C LYS A 69 -3.18 -14.06 -4.98
N LYS A 70 -4.02 -13.14 -5.48
CA LYS A 70 -4.79 -13.34 -6.72
C LYS A 70 -3.87 -13.61 -7.91
N ASP A 71 -2.78 -12.86 -8.03
CA ASP A 71 -1.84 -13.01 -9.15
C ASP A 71 -1.05 -14.32 -9.08
N ILE A 72 -0.66 -14.77 -7.88
CA ILE A 72 -0.04 -16.08 -7.69
C ILE A 72 -1.00 -17.19 -8.08
N THR A 73 -2.24 -17.15 -7.57
CA THR A 73 -3.26 -18.17 -7.89
C THR A 73 -3.56 -18.19 -9.39
N LYS A 74 -3.67 -17.02 -10.03
CA LYS A 74 -3.86 -16.93 -11.48
C LYS A 74 -2.67 -17.51 -12.23
N GLY A 75 -1.44 -17.16 -11.85
CA GLY A 75 -0.22 -17.69 -12.48
C GLY A 75 -0.12 -19.21 -12.40
N ILE A 76 -0.45 -19.80 -11.25
CA ILE A 76 -0.48 -21.26 -11.07
C ILE A 76 -1.56 -21.88 -11.97
N ASN A 77 -2.78 -21.34 -11.95
CA ASN A 77 -3.89 -21.84 -12.76
C ASN A 77 -3.58 -21.75 -14.26
N ASP A 78 -2.98 -20.66 -14.71
CA ASP A 78 -2.61 -20.46 -16.12
C ASP A 78 -1.48 -21.41 -16.52
N ALA A 79 -0.49 -21.64 -15.65
CA ALA A 79 0.55 -22.63 -15.88
C ALA A 79 -0.01 -24.06 -16.02
N ILE A 80 -0.91 -24.47 -15.13
CA ILE A 80 -1.57 -25.78 -15.19
C ILE A 80 -2.41 -25.89 -16.46
N ARG A 81 -3.26 -24.89 -16.75
CA ARG A 81 -4.09 -24.87 -17.97
C ARG A 81 -3.25 -24.98 -19.22
N ASN A 82 -2.15 -24.23 -19.30
CA ASN A 82 -1.24 -24.24 -20.44
C ASN A 82 -0.50 -25.58 -20.57
N ALA A 83 -0.04 -26.19 -19.47
CA ALA A 83 0.68 -27.46 -19.50
C ALA A 83 -0.18 -28.62 -20.01
N PHE A 84 -1.49 -28.61 -19.74
CA PHE A 84 -2.42 -29.63 -20.20
C PHE A 84 -3.28 -29.18 -21.40
N LYS A 85 -2.97 -28.01 -21.99
CA LYS A 85 -3.66 -27.48 -23.16
C LYS A 85 -3.42 -28.38 -24.36
N GLY A 86 -4.47 -29.04 -24.86
CA GLY A 86 -4.38 -29.97 -25.99
C GLY A 86 -4.31 -31.46 -25.58
N ASN A 87 -4.33 -31.77 -24.28
CA ASN A 87 -4.49 -33.16 -23.84
C ASN A 87 -5.93 -33.63 -24.10
N LYS A 88 -6.10 -34.65 -24.95
CA LYS A 88 -7.41 -35.20 -25.34
C LYS A 88 -8.20 -35.82 -24.16
N ASN A 89 -7.53 -36.14 -23.06
CA ASN A 89 -8.10 -36.79 -21.88
C ASN A 89 -8.37 -35.84 -20.69
N ILE A 90 -7.91 -34.58 -20.74
CA ILE A 90 -8.08 -33.61 -19.65
C ILE A 90 -8.82 -32.38 -20.19
N LYS A 91 -10.04 -32.15 -19.71
CA LYS A 91 -10.85 -30.97 -20.02
C LYS A 91 -10.89 -30.05 -18.81
N PHE A 92 -10.38 -28.82 -18.98
CA PHE A 92 -10.60 -27.75 -18.01
C PHE A 92 -12.02 -27.21 -18.18
N LYS A 93 -12.73 -26.99 -17.07
CA LYS A 93 -13.99 -26.25 -17.03
C LYS A 93 -13.73 -24.80 -16.63
#